data_AF-A0A9X2YZI1-F1
#
_entry.id   AF-A0A9X2YZI1-F1
#
_cell.length_a   1.000
_cell.length_b   1.000
_cell.length_c   1.000
_cell.angle_alpha   90.00
_cell.angle_beta   90.00
_cell.angle_gamma   90.00
#
_symmetry.space_group_name_H-M   'P 1'
#
loop_
_entity.id
_entity.type
_entity.pdbx_description
1 polymer ?
#
loop_
_entity_poly.entity_id
_entity_poly.type
_entity_poly.pdbx_seq_one_letter_code
_entity_poly.pdbx_strand_id
1 'polypeptide(L)' 'MKNILLHPKHKRKIAEDLGVSKQTVDMSLNYVFNSFNAKKIRLKAKVLLLQEASEIHDESFINL' A
#
# COMPACT_ATOMS: atom_id res chain seq x y z
N MET A 1 11.70 7.03 -5.65
CA MET A 1 10.40 6.85 -4.97
C MET A 1 10.61 6.09 -3.67
N LYS A 2 9.80 6.33 -2.62
CA LYS A 2 9.93 5.65 -1.33
C LYS A 2 9.47 4.18 -1.41
N ASN A 3 10.13 3.29 -0.65
CA ASN A 3 9.63 1.95 -0.38
C ASN A 3 8.33 2.06 0.45
N ILE A 4 7.26 1.38 0.02
CA ILE A 4 5.98 1.39 0.74
C ILE A 4 5.90 0.11 1.56
N LEU A 5 6.06 0.26 2.87
CA LEU A 5 5.82 -0.83 3.82
C LEU A 5 4.32 -0.99 3.98
N LEU A 6 3.83 -2.21 3.76
CA LEU A 6 2.40 -2.51 3.79
C LEU A 6 2.21 -3.86 4.48
N HIS A 7 1.25 -3.96 5.40
CA HIS A 7 0.99 -5.21 6.10
C HIS A 7 0.59 -6.35 5.11
N PRO A 8 1.00 -7.62 5.32
CA PRO A 8 0.71 -8.72 4.40
C PRO A 8 -0.77 -8.88 4.04
N LYS A 9 -1.70 -8.57 4.97
CA LYS A 9 -3.14 -8.59 4.73
C LYS A 9 -3.55 -7.63 3.60
N HIS A 10 -3.03 -6.41 3.62
CA HIS A 10 -3.27 -5.39 2.59
C HIS A 10 -2.62 -5.77 1.26
N LYS A 11 -1.43 -6.37 1.27
CA LYS A 11 -0.79 -6.89 0.05
C LYS A 11 -1.64 -7.96 -0.64
N ARG A 12 -2.18 -8.91 0.13
CA ARG A 12 -3.09 -9.94 -0.38
C ARG A 12 -4.35 -9.34 -0.98
N LYS A 13 -4.97 -8.37 -0.30
CA LYS A 13 -6.14 -7.64 -0.81
C LYS A 13 -5.85 -6.96 -2.16
N ILE A 14 -4.71 -6.29 -2.30
CA ILE A 14 -4.34 -5.66 -3.58
C ILE A 14 -4.13 -6.69 -4.69
N ALA A 15 -3.53 -7.84 -4.36
CA ALA A 15 -3.32 -8.93 -5.31
C ALA A 15 -4.65 -9.47 -5.84
N GLU A 16 -5.61 -9.72 -4.95
CA GLU A 16 -6.98 -10.14 -5.29
C GLU A 16 -7.71 -9.07 -6.12
N ASP A 17 -7.70 -7.81 -5.68
CA ASP A 17 -8.38 -6.69 -6.34
C ASP A 17 -7.89 -6.44 -7.77
N LEU A 18 -6.64 -6.77 -8.08
CA LEU A 18 -6.01 -6.52 -9.37
C LEU A 18 -5.79 -7.80 -10.19
N GLY A 19 -6.14 -8.98 -9.67
CA GLY A 19 -5.91 -10.26 -10.33
C GLY A 19 -4.43 -10.55 -10.59
N VAL A 20 -3.53 -10.16 -9.68
CA VAL A 20 -2.08 -10.35 -9.80
C VAL A 20 -1.52 -11.20 -8.67
N SER A 21 -0.30 -11.69 -8.83
CA SER A 21 0.39 -12.43 -7.76
C SER A 21 0.82 -11.52 -6.61
N LYS A 22 0.96 -12.08 -5.40
CA LYS A 22 1.56 -11.38 -4.26
C LYS A 22 2.97 -10.90 -4.57
N GLN A 23 3.75 -11.69 -5.31
CA GLN A 23 5.09 -11.35 -5.77
C GLN A 23 5.10 -10.09 -6.64
N THR A 24 4.11 -9.94 -7.54
CA THR A 24 3.93 -8.74 -8.35
C THR A 24 3.65 -7.51 -7.48
N VAL A 25 2.87 -7.67 -6.41
CA VAL A 25 2.62 -6.62 -5.42
C VAL A 25 3.92 -6.26 -4.70
N ASP A 26 4.63 -7.24 -4.14
CA ASP A 26 5.90 -7.04 -3.43
C ASP A 26 6.94 -6.32 -4.31
N MET A 27 7.09 -6.75 -5.57
CA MET A 27 7.97 -6.11 -6.53
C MET A 27 7.58 -4.66 -6.80
N SER A 28 6.28 -4.36 -6.94
CA SER A 28 5.78 -3.02 -7.23
C SER A 28 5.87 -2.05 -6.04
N LEU A 29 5.90 -2.57 -4.82
CA LEU A 29 6.10 -1.79 -3.60
C LEU A 29 7.59 -1.48 -3.38
N ASN A 30 8.46 -2.47 -3.63
CA ASN A 30 9.91 -2.38 -3.40
C ASN A 30 10.67 -1.68 -4.52
N TYR A 31 10.25 -1.83 -5.79
CA TYR A 31 10.99 -1.36 -6.96
C TYR A 31 10.16 -0.43 -7.83
N VAL A 32 10.84 0.45 -8.57
CA VAL A 32 10.21 1.45 -9.43
C VAL A 32 10.05 0.87 -10.83
N PHE A 33 8.85 0.38 -11.13
CA PHE A 33 8.46 0.05 -12.50
C PHE A 33 7.48 1.10 -13.01
N ASN A 34 7.68 1.56 -14.26
CA ASN A 34 6.72 2.44 -14.93
C ASN A 34 5.50 1.68 -15.50
N SER A 35 5.32 0.42 -15.10
CA SER A 35 4.22 -0.40 -15.55
C SER A 35 2.89 0.10 -14.98
N PHE A 36 1.83 -0.14 -15.73
CA PHE A 36 0.47 0.19 -15.34
C PHE A 36 0.08 -0.44 -13.98
N ASN A 37 0.42 -1.72 -13.79
CA ASN A 37 0.15 -2.44 -12.56
C ASN A 37 0.92 -1.85 -11.37
N ALA A 38 2.20 -1.50 -11.54
CA ALA A 38 2.97 -0.92 -10.45
C ALA A 38 2.39 0.43 -9.97
N LYS A 39 1.97 1.29 -10.90
CA LYS A 39 1.30 2.57 -10.56
C LYS A 39 0.00 2.31 -9.79
N LYS A 40 -0.83 1.37 -10.25
CA LYS A 40 -2.09 1.00 -9.57
C LYS A 40 -1.87 0.41 -8.18
N ILE A 41 -0.91 -0.51 -8.04
CA ILE A 41 -0.57 -1.16 -6.75
C ILE A 41 -0.15 -0.10 -5.73
N ARG A 42 0.72 0.83 -6.12
CA ARG A 42 1.20 1.89 -5.21
C ARG A 42 0.09 2.86 -4.82
N LEU A 43 -0.82 3.18 -5.74
CA LEU A 43 -1.99 4.00 -5.44
C LEU A 43 -2.91 3.31 -4.42
N LYS A 44 -3.25 2.03 -4.63
CA LYS A 44 -4.05 1.25 -3.66
C LYS A 44 -3.37 1.15 -2.30
N ALA A 45 -2.05 0.93 -2.27
CA ALA A 45 -1.29 0.88 -1.03
C ALA A 45 -1.38 2.21 -0.26
N LYS A 46 -1.27 3.35 -0.94
CA LYS A 46 -1.47 4.67 -0.34
C LYS A 46 -2.88 4.81 0.28
N VAL A 47 -3.92 4.41 -0.44
CA VAL A 47 -5.31 4.51 0.05
C VAL A 47 -5.51 3.69 1.32
N LEU A 48 -5.02 2.44 1.33
CA LEU A 48 -5.15 1.56 2.51
C LEU A 48 -4.42 2.12 3.74
N LEU A 49 -3.23 2.67 3.56
CA LEU A 49 -2.47 3.29 4.66
C LEU A 49 -3.17 4.54 5.21
N LEU A 50 -3.80 5.35 4.35
CA LEU A 50 -4.56 6.51 4.80
C LEU A 50 -5.83 6.11 5.55
N GLN A 51 -6.51 5.04 5.10
CA GLN A 51 -7.66 4.48 5.82
C GLN A 51 -7.25 3.98 7.20
N GLU A 52 -6.18 3.17 7.27
CA GLU A 52 -5.62 2.67 8.52
C GLU A 52 -5.22 3.81 9.46
N ALA A 53 -4.58 4.87 8.93
CA ALA A 53 -4.24 6.05 9.71
C ALA A 53 -5.48 6.81 10.22
N SER A 54 -6.56 6.87 9.45
CA SER A 54 -7.79 7.58 9.84
C SER A 54 -8.58 6.88 10.95
N GLU A 55 -8.37 5.58 11.15
CA GLU A 55 -8.98 4.79 12.22
C GLU A 55 -8.26 4.96 13.56
N ILE A 56 -7.12 5.66 13.58
CA ILE A 56 -6.36 5.96 14.80
C ILE A 56 -6.89 7.27 15.38
N HIS A 57 -7.68 7.17 16.45
CA HIS A 57 -8.33 8.32 17.12
C HIS A 57 -7.59 8.84 18.35
N ASP A 58 -6.31 8.48 18.52
CA ASP A 58 -5.53 8.91 19.67
C ASP A 58 -4.96 10.32 19.45
N GLU A 59 -5.77 11.32 19.77
CA GLU A 59 -5.42 12.75 19.66
C GLU A 59 -4.37 13.21 20.69
N SER A 60 -4.02 12.36 21.67
CA SER A 60 -3.10 12.72 22.75
C SER A 60 -1.66 13.01 22.29
N PHE A 61 -1.32 12.66 21.04
CA PHE A 61 0.03 12.79 20.47
C PHE A 61 0.16 13.83 19.33
N ILE A 62 -0.91 14.51 18.92
CA ILE A 62 -0.91 15.39 17.72
C ILE A 62 -0.42 16.83 18.01
N ASN A 63 -0.07 17.16 19.26
CA ASN A 63 0.55 18.45 19.60
C ASN A 63 2.08 18.43 19.42
N LEU A 64 2.54 18.30 18.18
CA LEU A 64 3.95 18.45 17.77
C LEU A 64 4.12 19.57 16.74
#